data_AF-A0A151ELM3-F1
#
_entry.id   AF-A0A151ELM3-F1
#
_cell.length_a   1.000
_cell.length_b   1.000
_cell.length_c   1.000
_cell.angle_alpha   90.00
_cell.angle_beta   90.00
_cell.angle_gamma   90.00
#
_symmetry.space_group_name_H-M   'P 1'
#
loop_
_entity.id
_entity.type
_entity.pdbx_description
1 polymer ?
#
loop_
_entity_poly.entity_id
_entity_poly.type
_entity_poly.pdbx_seq_one_letter_code
_entity_poly.pdbx_strand_id
1 'polypeptide(L)'
;MAGPKGESEMLRLDFLKKRFSKYYAGTELPPPLRLEEREYGVITERGGMWRHLAFADLKDMQGFLRKHVPLHAYHSSAYYKSPGQKFMDEKEWLGADLVFDLDADHIEGAESMTLGEQLAAVKIEFKKLLESYLLSDFGFAEEDIQIVFSGGRGYHAHVRDPRVLDLNSHERREIVDYITLTEKDVSRFIRKRPFDLKQFQQHSALKFTYHLPEEGATGWKGKFRDGVLEYLDRAEVMDRAAATKELARAEGIGKKTSEELWSELFEGDKGQRGTDIIRRTNSLEAFSSDRNRNHFARFVLDRIRVLAGETDEPVTSDIKRLIRLPETLHGKSGLVVRRLSLDELDGFEPFRDAVWEGFSDDPVKVTGTEDSSMRLKGQDITVTKTEETEIPEFAAVFFLGQKRCEVTIS
;
A
#
# COMPACT_ATOMS: atom_id res chain seq x y z
N MET A 1 -42.94 -11.83 6.77
CA MET A 1 -42.26 -12.22 8.03
C MET A 1 -40.85 -12.63 7.65
N ALA A 2 -39.83 -11.91 8.14
CA ALA A 2 -38.45 -12.34 7.97
C ALA A 2 -38.23 -13.61 8.81
N GLY A 3 -37.51 -14.61 8.30
CA GLY A 3 -37.14 -15.78 9.09
C GLY A 3 -36.15 -15.44 10.22
N PRO A 4 -35.77 -16.39 11.09
CA PRO A 4 -34.90 -16.16 12.25
C PRO A 4 -33.58 -15.45 11.92
N LYS A 5 -32.96 -15.80 10.79
CA LYS A 5 -31.74 -15.12 10.29
C LYS A 5 -31.96 -13.65 9.91
N GLY A 6 -33.16 -13.32 9.41
CA GLY A 6 -33.50 -11.94 9.03
C GLY A 6 -33.82 -11.07 10.24
N GLU A 7 -34.35 -11.65 11.31
CA GLU A 7 -34.58 -10.95 12.58
C GLU A 7 -33.26 -10.62 13.29
N SER A 8 -32.33 -11.57 13.36
CA SER A 8 -30.99 -11.34 13.92
C SER A 8 -30.19 -10.27 13.17
N GLU A 9 -30.18 -10.31 11.83
CA GLU A 9 -29.51 -9.28 11.02
C GLU A 9 -30.14 -7.89 11.22
N MET A 10 -31.47 -7.80 11.39
CA MET A 10 -32.16 -6.54 11.66
C MET A 10 -31.76 -5.96 13.03
N LEU A 11 -31.70 -6.78 14.07
CA LEU A 11 -31.28 -6.35 15.41
C LEU A 11 -29.82 -5.89 15.43
N ARG A 12 -28.93 -6.60 14.72
CA ARG A 12 -27.53 -6.22 14.53
C ARG A 12 -27.42 -4.84 13.89
N LEU A 13 -28.14 -4.61 12.79
CA LEU A 13 -28.12 -3.34 12.07
C LEU A 13 -28.72 -2.21 12.90
N ASP A 14 -29.82 -2.44 13.62
CA ASP A 14 -30.43 -1.47 14.52
C ASP A 14 -29.50 -1.09 15.69
N PHE A 15 -28.80 -2.07 16.25
CA PHE A 15 -27.80 -1.83 17.30
C PHE A 15 -26.69 -0.92 16.78
N LEU A 16 -26.08 -1.27 15.65
CA LEU A 16 -25.00 -0.49 15.03
C LEU A 16 -25.47 0.91 14.65
N LYS A 17 -26.64 1.03 14.01
CA LYS A 17 -27.20 2.31 13.58
C LYS A 17 -27.44 3.26 14.76
N LYS A 18 -27.93 2.77 15.90
CA LYS A 18 -28.08 3.60 17.11
C LYS A 18 -26.74 4.16 17.58
N ARG A 19 -25.68 3.36 17.57
CA ARG A 19 -24.32 3.79 18.00
C ARG A 19 -23.66 4.72 16.99
N PHE A 20 -23.81 4.43 15.70
CA PHE A 20 -23.31 5.28 14.62
C PHE A 20 -24.05 6.64 14.61
N SER A 21 -25.34 6.65 14.95
CA SER A 21 -26.11 7.89 15.10
C SER A 21 -25.53 8.78 16.20
N LYS A 22 -25.18 8.20 17.37
CA LYS A 22 -24.48 8.92 18.44
C LYS A 22 -23.16 9.51 17.93
N TYR A 23 -22.37 8.73 17.19
CA TYR A 23 -21.10 9.20 16.61
C TYR A 23 -21.29 10.42 15.71
N TYR A 24 -22.15 10.34 14.68
CA TYR A 24 -22.35 11.44 13.73
C TYR A 24 -23.05 12.66 14.37
N ALA A 25 -23.87 12.45 15.41
CA ALA A 25 -24.48 13.55 16.16
C ALA A 25 -23.46 14.29 17.04
N GLY A 26 -22.53 13.57 17.66
CA GLY A 26 -21.56 14.12 18.62
C GLY A 26 -20.18 14.47 18.05
N THR A 27 -19.88 14.09 16.80
CA THR A 27 -18.55 14.29 16.19
C THR A 27 -18.64 15.31 15.06
N GLU A 28 -17.76 16.30 15.09
CA GLU A 28 -17.60 17.28 14.02
C GLU A 28 -16.48 16.81 13.08
N LEU A 29 -16.84 16.47 11.84
CA LEU A 29 -15.87 15.98 10.86
C LEU A 29 -15.14 17.17 10.21
N PRO A 30 -13.80 17.11 10.04
CA PRO A 30 -13.09 18.11 9.28
C PRO A 30 -13.48 18.02 7.79
N PRO A 31 -13.54 19.15 7.07
CA PRO A 31 -13.89 19.11 5.65
C PRO A 31 -12.82 18.32 4.87
N PRO A 32 -13.22 17.50 3.88
CA PRO A 32 -12.29 17.07 2.86
C PRO A 32 -11.81 18.27 2.05
N LEU A 33 -10.57 18.22 1.55
CA LEU A 33 -10.05 19.24 0.64
C LEU A 33 -10.94 19.28 -0.61
N ARG A 34 -11.26 20.50 -1.09
CA ARG A 34 -12.11 20.72 -2.27
C ARG A 34 -13.47 20.02 -2.14
N LEU A 35 -14.09 20.17 -0.96
CA LEU A 35 -15.34 19.51 -0.57
C LEU A 35 -16.41 19.58 -1.67
N GLU A 36 -16.61 20.77 -2.23
CA GLU A 36 -17.64 21.11 -3.22
C GLU A 36 -17.42 20.45 -4.59
N GLU A 37 -16.19 20.05 -4.89
CA GLU A 37 -15.79 19.50 -6.18
C GLU A 37 -15.74 17.96 -6.15
N ARG A 38 -16.15 17.32 -5.05
CA ARG A 38 -16.12 15.86 -4.90
C ARG A 38 -17.49 15.24 -5.02
N GLU A 39 -17.54 14.06 -5.64
CA GLU A 39 -18.68 13.16 -5.50
C GLU A 39 -18.57 12.45 -4.15
N TYR A 40 -19.70 12.27 -3.48
CA TYR A 40 -19.79 11.45 -2.27
C TYR A 40 -20.64 10.21 -2.54
N GLY A 41 -20.30 9.15 -1.80
CA GLY A 41 -21.06 7.91 -1.80
C GLY A 41 -21.24 7.39 -0.39
N VAL A 42 -22.38 6.75 -0.12
CA VAL A 42 -22.65 6.12 1.16
C VAL A 42 -23.31 4.76 1.02
N ILE A 43 -23.13 3.89 2.02
CA ILE A 43 -23.90 2.66 2.20
C ILE A 43 -24.59 2.76 3.56
N THR A 44 -25.89 2.53 3.59
CA THR A 44 -26.73 2.53 4.79
C THR A 44 -27.17 1.11 5.13
N GLU A 45 -27.96 0.94 6.19
CA GLU A 45 -28.56 -0.36 6.55
C GLU A 45 -29.46 -0.96 5.45
N ARG A 46 -29.95 -0.11 4.54
CA ARG A 46 -30.80 -0.54 3.41
C ARG A 46 -30.04 -1.29 2.33
N GLY A 47 -28.71 -1.31 2.41
CA GLY A 47 -27.84 -1.88 1.39
C GLY A 47 -27.77 -1.02 0.13
N GLY A 48 -26.89 -1.44 -0.79
CA GLY A 48 -26.57 -0.70 -2.01
C GLY A 48 -25.77 0.59 -1.74
N MET A 49 -25.06 1.05 -2.77
CA MET A 49 -24.31 2.30 -2.70
C MET A 49 -25.16 3.44 -3.24
N TRP A 50 -25.39 4.46 -2.42
CA TRP A 50 -25.95 5.73 -2.85
C TRP A 50 -24.80 6.57 -3.38
N ARG A 51 -24.89 6.99 -4.65
CA ARG A 51 -23.85 7.72 -5.38
C ARG A 51 -24.36 9.06 -5.91
N HIS A 52 -23.47 9.82 -6.54
CA HIS A 52 -23.77 11.13 -7.12
C HIS A 52 -24.26 12.15 -6.08
N LEU A 53 -23.81 11.99 -4.84
CA LEU A 53 -24.05 12.97 -3.80
C LEU A 53 -23.01 14.09 -3.93
N ALA A 54 -23.42 15.32 -3.68
CA ALA A 54 -22.57 16.50 -3.64
C ALA A 54 -23.08 17.42 -2.53
N PHE A 55 -22.17 18.18 -1.93
CA PHE A 55 -22.49 19.08 -0.82
C PHE A 55 -21.91 20.45 -1.12
N ALA A 56 -22.68 21.50 -0.81
CA ALA A 56 -22.24 22.87 -1.04
C ALA A 56 -21.27 23.34 0.05
N ASP A 57 -21.38 22.79 1.26
CA ASP A 57 -20.48 23.11 2.36
C ASP A 57 -20.39 21.96 3.38
N LEU A 58 -19.58 22.17 4.42
CA LEU A 58 -19.39 21.22 5.50
C LEU A 58 -20.68 20.96 6.30
N LYS A 59 -21.51 21.99 6.49
CA LYS A 59 -22.74 21.90 7.28
C LYS A 59 -23.76 20.99 6.59
N ASP A 60 -23.88 21.10 5.27
CA ASP A 60 -24.73 20.25 4.45
C ASP A 60 -24.27 18.79 4.50
N MET A 61 -22.96 18.54 4.35
CA MET A 61 -22.38 17.20 4.46
C MET A 61 -22.63 16.60 5.84
N GLN A 62 -22.34 17.32 6.92
CA GLN A 62 -22.56 16.84 8.29
C GLN A 62 -24.06 16.63 8.59
N GLY A 63 -24.92 17.54 8.13
CA GLY A 63 -26.37 17.40 8.24
C GLY A 63 -26.87 16.13 7.56
N PHE A 64 -26.34 15.79 6.39
CA PHE A 64 -26.63 14.55 5.69
C PHE A 64 -26.18 13.32 6.49
N LEU A 65 -24.94 13.31 7.00
CA LEU A 65 -24.41 12.20 7.79
C LEU A 65 -25.21 11.96 9.08
N ARG A 66 -25.59 13.02 9.80
CA ARG A 66 -26.45 12.95 10.99
C ARG A 66 -27.84 12.40 10.68
N LYS A 67 -28.42 12.81 9.54
CA LYS A 67 -29.76 12.39 9.13
C LYS A 67 -29.81 10.94 8.66
N HIS A 68 -28.82 10.53 7.88
CA HIS A 68 -28.84 9.24 7.18
C HIS A 68 -28.02 8.14 7.85
N VAL A 69 -27.08 8.49 8.75
CA VAL A 69 -26.30 7.57 9.59
C VAL A 69 -25.69 6.41 8.77
N PRO A 70 -24.79 6.71 7.83
CA PRO A 70 -24.26 5.68 6.95
C PRO A 70 -23.35 4.70 7.70
N LEU A 71 -23.42 3.43 7.33
CA LEU A 71 -22.47 2.40 7.74
C LEU A 71 -21.10 2.62 7.09
N HIS A 72 -21.10 3.17 5.87
CA HIS A 72 -19.91 3.47 5.12
C HIS A 72 -20.08 4.79 4.38
N ALA A 73 -19.07 5.64 4.44
CA ALA A 73 -19.03 6.89 3.69
C ALA A 73 -17.74 7.01 2.89
N TYR A 74 -17.85 7.64 1.72
CA TYR A 74 -16.80 7.77 0.73
C TYR A 74 -16.86 9.13 0.07
N HIS A 75 -15.72 9.58 -0.45
CA HIS A 75 -15.65 10.65 -1.44
C HIS A 75 -14.83 10.20 -2.65
N SER A 76 -15.00 10.84 -3.80
CA SER A 76 -14.16 10.57 -4.97
C SER A 76 -12.73 11.02 -4.74
N SER A 77 -11.75 10.27 -5.25
CA SER A 77 -10.38 10.76 -5.45
C SER A 77 -10.36 11.90 -6.47
N ALA A 78 -11.27 11.85 -7.44
CA ALA A 78 -11.50 12.85 -8.47
C ALA A 78 -12.16 14.13 -7.97
N TYR A 79 -11.88 15.20 -8.70
CA TYR A 79 -12.51 16.51 -8.65
C TYR A 79 -13.34 16.73 -9.91
N TYR A 80 -14.49 17.38 -9.74
CA TYR A 80 -15.47 17.64 -10.78
C TYR A 80 -16.02 19.05 -10.61
N LYS A 81 -16.39 19.68 -11.71
CA LYS A 81 -17.14 20.95 -11.66
C LYS A 81 -18.59 20.73 -11.24
N SER A 82 -19.18 19.59 -11.62
CA SER A 82 -20.57 19.22 -11.31
C SER A 82 -20.64 17.80 -10.70
N PRO A 83 -20.13 17.58 -9.48
CA PRO A 83 -19.95 16.22 -8.93
C PRO A 83 -21.24 15.41 -8.73
N GLY A 84 -22.37 16.10 -8.56
CA GLY A 84 -23.69 15.48 -8.35
C GLY A 84 -24.38 14.96 -9.61
N GLN A 85 -23.78 15.15 -10.81
CA GLN A 85 -24.37 14.63 -12.04
C GLN A 85 -24.33 13.10 -12.10
N LYS A 86 -25.30 12.50 -12.79
CA LYS A 86 -25.37 11.04 -12.95
C LYS A 86 -24.41 10.54 -14.01
N PHE A 87 -24.32 11.26 -15.13
CA PHE A 87 -23.48 10.87 -16.25
C PHE A 87 -22.10 11.50 -16.13
N MET A 88 -21.06 10.72 -16.45
CA MET A 88 -19.67 11.14 -16.23
C MET A 88 -19.27 12.35 -17.08
N ASP A 89 -19.74 12.42 -18.32
CA ASP A 89 -19.39 13.52 -19.23
C ASP A 89 -19.98 14.85 -18.75
N GLU A 90 -21.11 14.81 -18.03
CA GLU A 90 -21.76 15.98 -17.45
C GLU A 90 -21.06 16.45 -16.15
N LYS A 91 -20.22 15.61 -15.53
CA LYS A 91 -19.51 16.00 -14.30
C LYS A 91 -18.40 17.01 -14.55
N GLU A 92 -17.83 17.03 -15.76
CA GLU A 92 -16.62 17.81 -16.13
C GLU A 92 -15.45 17.56 -15.15
N TRP A 93 -14.64 16.53 -15.42
CA TRP A 93 -13.49 16.14 -14.59
C TRP A 93 -12.39 17.21 -14.56
N LEU A 94 -11.87 17.50 -13.36
CA LEU A 94 -10.89 18.56 -13.11
C LEU A 94 -9.51 18.05 -12.68
N GLY A 95 -9.39 16.78 -12.31
CA GLY A 95 -8.18 16.20 -11.72
C GLY A 95 -8.53 15.09 -10.74
N ALA A 96 -7.54 14.36 -10.23
CA ALA A 96 -7.73 13.39 -9.16
C ALA A 96 -6.50 13.26 -8.26
N ASP A 97 -6.73 13.08 -6.96
CA ASP A 97 -5.70 12.66 -6.03
C ASP A 97 -5.04 11.37 -6.52
N LEU A 98 -3.74 11.21 -6.30
CA LEU A 98 -3.05 9.94 -6.48
C LEU A 98 -3.16 9.14 -5.19
N VAL A 99 -3.93 8.06 -5.24
CA VAL A 99 -4.28 7.26 -4.06
C VAL A 99 -3.56 5.94 -4.12
N PHE A 100 -2.84 5.61 -3.04
CA PHE A 100 -2.31 4.28 -2.79
C PHE A 100 -3.11 3.64 -1.66
N ASP A 101 -3.45 2.37 -1.81
CA ASP A 101 -4.17 1.58 -0.81
C ASP A 101 -3.40 0.28 -0.60
N LEU A 102 -2.98 0.06 0.64
CA LEU A 102 -2.38 -1.18 1.08
C LEU A 102 -3.27 -1.77 2.15
N ASP A 103 -3.70 -3.00 1.88
CA ASP A 103 -4.48 -3.81 2.79
C ASP A 103 -3.81 -5.15 3.05
N ALA A 104 -4.33 -5.88 4.03
CA ALA A 104 -3.81 -7.17 4.41
C ALA A 104 -3.82 -8.22 3.30
N ASP A 105 -4.69 -8.09 2.28
CA ASP A 105 -4.79 -9.09 1.21
C ASP A 105 -3.60 -8.99 0.24
N HIS A 106 -2.86 -7.88 0.25
CA HIS A 106 -1.62 -7.68 -0.51
C HIS A 106 -0.35 -8.16 0.20
N ILE A 107 -0.45 -8.65 1.44
CA ILE A 107 0.71 -9.13 2.21
C ILE A 107 0.81 -10.65 2.08
N GLU A 108 1.96 -11.15 1.63
CA GLU A 108 2.23 -12.59 1.51
C GLU A 108 2.13 -13.28 2.88
N GLY A 109 1.31 -14.34 2.96
CA GLY A 109 1.11 -15.12 4.19
C GLY A 109 0.10 -14.53 5.18
N ALA A 110 -0.53 -13.40 4.85
CA ALA A 110 -1.51 -12.73 5.72
C ALA A 110 -2.70 -13.61 6.10
N GLU A 111 -3.08 -14.59 5.27
CA GLU A 111 -4.16 -15.54 5.55
C GLU A 111 -3.94 -16.38 6.81
N SER A 112 -2.67 -16.52 7.24
CA SER A 112 -2.28 -17.27 8.44
C SER A 112 -2.14 -16.38 9.69
N MET A 113 -2.26 -15.07 9.54
CA MET A 113 -2.03 -14.07 10.58
C MET A 113 -3.34 -13.67 11.27
N THR A 114 -3.23 -13.29 12.55
CA THR A 114 -4.31 -12.56 13.23
C THR A 114 -4.50 -11.17 12.62
N LEU A 115 -5.66 -10.55 12.82
CA LEU A 115 -5.94 -9.21 12.31
C LEU A 115 -4.92 -8.15 12.77
N GLY A 116 -4.39 -8.28 13.99
CA GLY A 116 -3.36 -7.39 14.51
C GLY A 116 -2.01 -7.57 13.84
N GLU A 117 -1.60 -8.83 13.62
CA GLU A 117 -0.38 -9.14 12.88
C GLU A 117 -0.47 -8.68 11.42
N GLN A 118 -1.62 -8.88 10.77
CA GLN A 118 -1.89 -8.35 9.43
C GLN A 118 -1.69 -6.84 9.37
N LEU A 119 -2.34 -6.07 10.26
CA LEU A 119 -2.22 -4.61 10.28
C LEU A 119 -0.80 -4.13 10.61
N ALA A 120 -0.06 -4.86 11.44
CA ALA A 120 1.34 -4.57 11.74
C ALA A 120 2.22 -4.78 10.49
N ALA A 121 2.04 -5.89 9.77
CA ALA A 121 2.75 -6.17 8.53
C ALA A 121 2.42 -5.14 7.43
N VAL A 122 1.14 -4.82 7.24
CA VAL A 122 0.71 -3.78 6.30
C VAL A 122 1.34 -2.44 6.65
N LYS A 123 1.41 -2.07 7.94
CA LYS A 123 2.03 -0.80 8.35
C LYS A 123 3.51 -0.74 7.93
N ILE A 124 4.26 -1.84 8.03
CA ILE A 124 5.67 -1.89 7.61
C ILE A 124 5.80 -1.61 6.11
N GLU A 125 5.05 -2.30 5.27
CA GLU A 125 5.09 -2.07 3.82
C GLU A 125 4.54 -0.68 3.44
N PHE A 126 3.53 -0.19 4.17
CA PHE A 126 3.00 1.15 3.97
C PHE A 126 4.01 2.24 4.33
N LYS A 127 4.78 2.09 5.41
CA LYS A 127 5.90 2.99 5.74
C LYS A 127 6.97 2.96 4.64
N LYS A 128 7.30 1.78 4.12
CA LYS A 128 8.22 1.65 3.00
C LYS A 128 7.72 2.36 1.74
N LEU A 129 6.43 2.27 1.42
CA LEU A 129 5.81 3.07 0.36
C LEU A 129 6.03 4.58 0.60
N LEU A 130 5.70 5.08 1.79
CA LEU A 130 5.83 6.49 2.13
C LEU A 130 7.29 6.97 2.03
N GLU A 131 8.19 6.32 2.77
CA GLU A 131 9.57 6.78 2.96
C GLU A 131 10.42 6.54 1.71
N SER A 132 10.35 5.33 1.13
CA SER A 132 11.25 4.93 0.04
C SER A 132 10.79 5.39 -1.34
N TYR A 133 9.49 5.71 -1.50
CA TYR A 133 8.93 6.06 -2.80
C TYR A 133 8.32 7.45 -2.81
N LEU A 134 7.30 7.71 -1.98
CA LEU A 134 6.58 8.99 -2.08
C LEU A 134 7.46 10.17 -1.67
N LEU A 135 8.17 10.05 -0.54
CA LEU A 135 9.05 11.09 -0.03
C LEU A 135 10.43 11.07 -0.71
N SER A 136 11.08 9.91 -0.79
CA SER A 136 12.44 9.82 -1.35
C SER A 136 12.49 9.86 -2.88
N ASP A 137 11.88 8.90 -3.57
CA ASP A 137 12.07 8.74 -5.01
C ASP A 137 11.28 9.78 -5.83
N PHE A 138 10.04 10.07 -5.44
CA PHE A 138 9.17 11.03 -6.13
C PHE A 138 9.32 12.46 -5.60
N GLY A 139 9.83 12.63 -4.37
CA GLY A 139 10.05 13.95 -3.78
C GLY A 139 8.75 14.72 -3.58
N PHE A 140 7.69 14.05 -3.12
CA PHE A 140 6.50 14.74 -2.64
C PHE A 140 6.78 15.32 -1.26
N ALA A 141 6.20 16.51 -0.99
CA ALA A 141 6.28 17.11 0.33
C ALA A 141 5.32 16.39 1.30
N GLU A 142 5.67 16.31 2.58
CA GLU A 142 4.85 15.60 3.58
C GLU A 142 3.45 16.20 3.67
N GLU A 143 3.33 17.53 3.55
CA GLU A 143 2.07 18.25 3.56
C GLU A 143 1.13 17.90 2.40
N ASP A 144 1.67 17.40 1.28
CA ASP A 144 0.90 16.97 0.11
C ASP A 144 0.41 15.52 0.23
N ILE A 145 0.82 14.79 1.27
CA ILE A 145 0.46 13.39 1.52
C ILE A 145 -0.46 13.30 2.73
N GLN A 146 -1.73 12.97 2.50
CA GLN A 146 -2.63 12.61 3.59
C GLN A 146 -2.59 11.10 3.84
N ILE A 147 -2.16 10.72 5.04
CA ILE A 147 -2.18 9.33 5.51
C ILE A 147 -3.52 9.05 6.19
N VAL A 148 -4.12 7.91 5.88
CA VAL A 148 -5.43 7.50 6.41
C VAL A 148 -5.41 6.04 6.80
N PHE A 149 -5.75 5.73 8.06
CA PHE A 149 -6.17 4.38 8.43
C PHE A 149 -7.59 4.13 7.89
N SER A 150 -7.78 3.08 7.09
CA SER A 150 -9.03 2.77 6.38
C SER A 150 -10.23 2.45 7.29
N GLY A 151 -10.01 2.28 8.60
CA GLY A 151 -10.99 1.73 9.54
C GLY A 151 -11.12 0.20 9.46
N GLY A 152 -10.40 -0.45 8.53
CA GLY A 152 -10.46 -1.88 8.28
C GLY A 152 -9.11 -2.56 8.48
N ARG A 153 -8.54 -3.07 7.38
CA ARG A 153 -7.33 -3.92 7.36
C ARG A 153 -6.14 -3.27 6.66
N GLY A 154 -6.15 -1.95 6.53
CA GLY A 154 -5.19 -1.26 5.69
C GLY A 154 -5.10 0.25 5.90
N TYR A 155 -4.19 0.86 5.14
CA TYR A 155 -3.87 2.28 5.16
C TYR A 155 -3.87 2.82 3.74
N HIS A 156 -4.24 4.10 3.60
CA HIS A 156 -4.20 4.80 2.34
C HIS A 156 -3.26 5.99 2.43
N ALA A 157 -2.58 6.29 1.32
CA ALA A 157 -1.88 7.56 1.11
C ALA A 157 -2.59 8.32 -0.02
N HIS A 158 -3.05 9.53 0.26
CA HIS A 158 -3.64 10.42 -0.75
C HIS A 158 -2.64 11.54 -1.07
N VAL A 159 -2.00 11.46 -2.23
CA VAL A 159 -1.06 12.47 -2.72
C VAL A 159 -1.83 13.52 -3.53
N ARG A 160 -1.64 14.79 -3.16
CA ARG A 160 -2.39 15.94 -3.68
C ARG A 160 -1.52 16.96 -4.40
N ASP A 161 -0.27 16.61 -4.65
CA ASP A 161 0.67 17.44 -5.38
C ASP A 161 0.10 17.81 -6.77
N PRO A 162 0.15 19.09 -7.19
CA PRO A 162 -0.34 19.52 -8.50
C PRO A 162 0.22 18.71 -9.68
N ARG A 163 1.44 18.17 -9.56
CA ARG A 163 2.11 17.35 -10.59
C ARG A 163 1.40 16.03 -10.90
N VAL A 164 0.53 15.54 -10.01
CA VAL A 164 -0.15 14.24 -10.18
C VAL A 164 -1.63 14.35 -10.52
N LEU A 165 -2.21 15.56 -10.45
CA LEU A 165 -3.66 15.72 -10.53
C LEU A 165 -4.21 15.39 -11.92
N ASP A 166 -3.48 15.69 -12.98
CA ASP A 166 -3.88 15.50 -14.37
C ASP A 166 -3.46 14.15 -14.96
N LEU A 167 -2.67 13.35 -14.22
CA LEU A 167 -2.22 12.03 -14.67
C LEU A 167 -3.40 11.12 -15.00
N ASN A 168 -3.34 10.51 -16.17
CA ASN A 168 -4.33 9.54 -16.62
C ASN A 168 -4.04 8.14 -16.04
N SER A 169 -4.97 7.20 -16.24
CA SER A 169 -4.86 5.84 -15.69
C SER A 169 -3.62 5.08 -16.15
N HIS A 170 -3.13 5.30 -17.38
CA HIS A 170 -1.91 4.64 -17.86
C HIS A 170 -0.66 5.21 -17.19
N GLU A 171 -0.56 6.53 -17.07
CA GLU A 171 0.56 7.18 -16.38
C GLU A 171 0.63 6.78 -14.89
N ARG A 172 -0.53 6.63 -14.25
CA ARG A 172 -0.63 6.13 -12.87
C ARG A 172 -0.22 4.66 -12.74
N ARG A 173 -0.50 3.85 -13.76
CA ARG A 173 -0.02 2.46 -13.79
C ARG A 173 1.51 2.38 -13.89
N GLU A 174 2.14 3.26 -14.65
CA GLU A 174 3.62 3.32 -14.69
C GLU A 174 4.22 3.66 -13.31
N ILE A 175 3.53 4.46 -12.48
CA ILE A 175 3.93 4.71 -11.08
C ILE A 175 3.85 3.43 -10.25
N VAL A 176 2.77 2.64 -10.41
CA VAL A 176 2.61 1.34 -9.75
C VAL A 176 3.70 0.37 -10.19
N ASP A 177 3.98 0.29 -11.49
CA ASP A 177 5.05 -0.55 -12.06
C ASP A 177 6.43 -0.17 -11.53
N TYR A 178 6.68 1.13 -11.32
CA TYR A 178 7.89 1.61 -10.68
C TYR A 178 7.98 1.14 -9.22
N ILE A 179 6.92 1.31 -8.41
CA ILE A 179 6.94 0.93 -6.98
C ILE A 179 7.14 -0.58 -6.81
N THR A 180 6.44 -1.37 -7.62
CA THR A 180 6.41 -2.85 -7.51
C THR A 180 7.55 -3.55 -8.25
N LEU A 181 8.44 -2.80 -8.92
CA LEU A 181 9.55 -3.31 -9.73
C LEU A 181 9.12 -4.41 -10.71
N THR A 182 8.24 -4.06 -11.65
CA THR A 182 7.83 -5.00 -12.71
C THR A 182 8.86 -5.14 -13.82
N GLU A 183 9.82 -4.22 -13.91
CA GLU A 183 10.88 -4.23 -14.92
C GLU A 183 11.81 -5.46 -14.81
N LYS A 184 12.04 -6.13 -15.94
CA LYS A 184 12.93 -7.30 -16.05
C LYS A 184 14.11 -7.06 -16.99
N ASP A 185 14.06 -6.00 -17.80
CA ASP A 185 15.15 -5.59 -18.67
C ASP A 185 16.24 -4.87 -17.88
N VAL A 186 17.24 -5.64 -17.47
CA VAL A 186 18.47 -5.15 -16.81
C VAL A 186 19.21 -4.08 -17.62
N SER A 187 18.99 -3.98 -18.94
CA SER A 187 19.62 -2.96 -19.75
C SER A 187 19.19 -1.54 -19.36
N ARG A 188 18.03 -1.37 -18.71
CA ARG A 188 17.57 -0.07 -18.17
C ARG A 188 18.36 0.42 -16.97
N PHE A 189 19.06 -0.49 -16.28
CA PHE A 189 19.86 -0.22 -15.09
C PHE A 189 21.35 -0.04 -15.41
N ILE A 190 21.77 -0.38 -16.64
CA ILE A 190 23.16 -0.33 -17.07
C ILE A 190 23.36 0.83 -18.04
N ARG A 191 24.34 1.70 -17.77
CA ARG A 191 24.69 2.80 -18.66
C ARG A 191 25.57 2.31 -19.81
N LYS A 192 25.16 2.56 -21.05
CA LYS A 192 25.99 2.34 -22.25
C LYS A 192 26.76 3.61 -22.57
N ARG A 193 28.09 3.54 -22.68
CA ARG A 193 28.95 4.65 -23.11
C ARG A 193 29.63 4.29 -24.43
N PRO A 194 29.51 5.11 -25.50
CA PRO A 194 30.27 4.90 -26.73
C PRO A 194 31.76 4.86 -26.43
N PHE A 195 32.45 3.85 -26.95
CA PHE A 195 33.87 3.62 -26.71
C PHE A 195 34.69 3.72 -28.00
N ASP A 196 34.16 3.18 -29.10
CA ASP A 196 34.89 3.12 -30.38
C ASP A 196 33.91 3.09 -31.56
N LEU A 197 34.32 3.59 -32.71
CA LEU A 197 33.58 3.52 -33.97
C LEU A 197 34.38 2.65 -34.93
N LYS A 198 33.99 1.39 -35.09
CA LYS A 198 34.58 0.54 -36.13
C LYS A 198 33.95 0.88 -37.48
N GLN A 199 34.74 1.46 -38.38
CA GLN A 199 34.39 1.58 -39.79
C GLN A 199 34.96 0.39 -40.57
N PHE A 200 34.09 -0.35 -41.25
CA PHE A 200 34.49 -1.39 -42.19
C PHE A 200 33.69 -1.22 -43.49
N GLN A 201 34.37 -0.80 -44.56
CA GLN A 201 33.74 -0.41 -45.83
C GLN A 201 32.62 0.64 -45.64
N GLN A 202 31.39 0.39 -46.10
CA GLN A 202 30.24 1.29 -45.93
C GLN A 202 29.46 1.09 -44.62
N HIS A 203 29.92 0.22 -43.72
CA HIS A 203 29.25 -0.03 -42.44
C HIS A 203 30.07 0.52 -41.27
N SER A 204 29.44 1.37 -40.45
CA SER A 204 29.96 1.85 -39.18
C SER A 204 29.24 1.14 -38.02
N ALA A 205 29.99 0.53 -37.11
CA ALA A 205 29.48 -0.07 -35.88
C ALA A 205 30.07 0.64 -34.65
N LEU A 206 29.19 1.24 -33.84
CA LEU A 206 29.55 1.78 -32.53
C LEU A 206 29.74 0.63 -31.53
N LYS A 207 30.90 0.62 -30.87
CA LYS A 207 31.16 -0.20 -29.69
C LYS A 207 30.81 0.59 -28.44
N PHE A 208 30.26 -0.12 -27.47
CA PHE A 208 29.87 0.44 -26.18
C PHE A 208 30.65 -0.24 -25.06
N THR A 209 30.89 0.52 -24.00
CA THR A 209 31.24 0.00 -22.67
C THR A 209 30.04 0.13 -21.74
N TYR A 210 29.97 -0.74 -20.76
CA TYR A 210 28.86 -0.87 -19.84
C TYR A 210 29.29 -0.44 -18.44
N HIS A 211 28.50 0.42 -17.82
CA HIS A 211 28.82 1.03 -16.54
C HIS A 211 27.62 0.91 -15.61
N LEU A 212 27.89 0.80 -14.32
CA LEU A 212 26.87 1.02 -13.31
C LEU A 212 26.32 2.45 -13.40
N PRO A 213 25.16 2.71 -12.79
CA PRO A 213 24.72 4.07 -12.50
C PRO A 213 25.80 4.87 -11.75
N GLU A 214 25.77 6.20 -11.86
CA GLU A 214 26.75 7.04 -11.16
C GLU A 214 26.60 6.92 -9.63
N GLU A 215 27.65 7.27 -8.92
CA GLU A 215 27.56 7.47 -7.48
C GLU A 215 26.51 8.54 -7.13
N GLY A 216 25.65 8.25 -6.15
CA GLY A 216 24.52 9.11 -5.79
C GLY A 216 23.32 9.02 -6.74
N ALA A 217 23.30 8.10 -7.71
CA ALA A 217 22.08 7.81 -8.47
C ALA A 217 20.93 7.44 -7.50
N THR A 218 19.74 7.98 -7.74
CA THR A 218 18.55 7.74 -6.91
C THR A 218 17.65 6.65 -7.50
N GLY A 219 16.63 6.28 -6.73
CA GLY A 219 15.62 5.32 -7.15
C GLY A 219 16.19 3.94 -7.49
N TRP A 220 15.55 3.25 -8.42
CA TRP A 220 15.93 1.89 -8.81
C TRP A 220 17.33 1.76 -9.40
N LYS A 221 17.86 2.81 -10.04
CA LYS A 221 19.25 2.83 -10.52
C LYS A 221 20.24 2.91 -9.36
N GLY A 222 19.96 3.73 -8.35
CA GLY A 222 20.72 3.77 -7.11
C GLY A 222 20.70 2.43 -6.39
N LYS A 223 19.49 1.92 -6.10
CA LYS A 223 19.25 0.62 -5.47
C LYS A 223 19.99 -0.52 -6.20
N PHE A 224 20.01 -0.51 -7.54
CA PHE A 224 20.77 -1.47 -8.34
C PHE A 224 22.28 -1.34 -8.18
N ARG A 225 22.83 -0.13 -8.27
CA ARG A 225 24.26 0.11 -8.03
C ARG A 225 24.67 -0.37 -6.64
N ASP A 226 23.91 0.00 -5.63
CA ASP A 226 24.22 -0.34 -4.24
C ASP A 226 24.08 -1.84 -4.01
N GLY A 227 23.08 -2.49 -4.61
CA GLY A 227 22.95 -3.95 -4.60
C GLY A 227 24.12 -4.68 -5.27
N VAL A 228 24.73 -4.11 -6.32
CA VAL A 228 25.96 -4.65 -6.91
C VAL A 228 27.09 -4.57 -5.89
N LEU A 229 27.32 -3.39 -5.30
CA LEU A 229 28.42 -3.17 -4.35
C LEU A 229 28.25 -4.03 -3.08
N GLU A 230 27.05 -4.10 -2.53
CA GLU A 230 26.72 -4.92 -1.36
C GLU A 230 26.98 -6.41 -1.63
N TYR A 231 26.58 -6.91 -2.80
CA TYR A 231 26.91 -8.29 -3.16
C TYR A 231 28.42 -8.50 -3.27
N LEU A 232 29.15 -7.58 -3.89
CA LEU A 232 30.60 -7.70 -4.01
C LEU A 232 31.28 -7.70 -2.63
N ASP A 233 30.81 -6.89 -1.67
CA ASP A 233 31.32 -6.85 -0.29
C ASP A 233 31.05 -8.17 0.44
N ARG A 234 29.83 -8.67 0.30
CA ARG A 234 29.42 -9.93 0.93
C ARG A 234 30.16 -11.12 0.34
N ALA A 235 30.30 -11.20 -0.98
CA ALA A 235 30.95 -12.31 -1.65
C ALA A 235 32.47 -12.35 -1.44
N GLU A 236 33.11 -11.20 -1.14
CA GLU A 236 34.53 -11.10 -0.80
C GLU A 236 34.90 -11.93 0.45
N VAL A 237 33.98 -12.08 1.40
CA VAL A 237 34.19 -12.83 2.65
C VAL A 237 33.58 -14.23 2.63
N MET A 238 32.91 -14.62 1.55
CA MET A 238 32.34 -15.95 1.38
C MET A 238 33.36 -16.92 0.79
N ASP A 239 33.27 -18.20 1.15
CA ASP A 239 33.97 -19.22 0.39
C ASP A 239 33.36 -19.36 -1.02
N ARG A 240 34.17 -19.84 -1.97
CA ARG A 240 33.78 -20.00 -3.37
C ARG A 240 32.52 -20.86 -3.54
N ALA A 241 32.36 -21.92 -2.75
CA ALA A 241 31.23 -22.82 -2.90
C ALA A 241 29.92 -22.15 -2.46
N ALA A 242 29.97 -21.36 -1.38
CA ALA A 242 28.84 -20.57 -0.91
C ALA A 242 28.47 -19.46 -1.92
N ALA A 243 29.45 -18.70 -2.43
CA ALA A 243 29.20 -17.61 -3.37
C ALA A 243 28.64 -18.10 -4.73
N THR A 244 29.19 -19.19 -5.27
CA THR A 244 28.69 -19.80 -6.52
C THR A 244 27.31 -20.44 -6.36
N LYS A 245 27.00 -21.01 -5.18
CA LYS A 245 25.66 -21.50 -4.84
C LYS A 245 24.64 -20.37 -4.75
N GLU A 246 25.04 -19.21 -4.21
CA GLU A 246 24.19 -18.03 -4.12
C GLU A 246 23.88 -17.46 -5.51
N LEU A 247 24.89 -17.31 -6.38
CA LEU A 247 24.71 -16.89 -7.78
C LEU A 247 23.77 -17.84 -8.54
N ALA A 248 23.90 -19.15 -8.31
CA ALA A 248 23.07 -20.16 -8.97
C ALA A 248 21.60 -20.20 -8.52
N ARG A 249 21.19 -19.36 -7.56
CA ARG A 249 19.77 -19.20 -7.19
C ARG A 249 18.98 -18.36 -8.19
N ALA A 250 19.65 -17.47 -8.94
CA ALA A 250 18.98 -16.65 -9.93
C ALA A 250 18.62 -17.46 -11.18
N GLU A 251 17.49 -17.11 -11.79
CA GLU A 251 17.00 -17.79 -12.99
C GLU A 251 18.02 -17.68 -14.14
N GLY A 252 18.30 -18.80 -14.80
CA GLY A 252 19.22 -18.85 -15.95
C GLY A 252 20.71 -18.94 -15.58
N ILE A 253 21.07 -18.95 -14.29
CA ILE A 253 22.44 -19.15 -13.82
C ILE A 253 22.63 -20.60 -13.35
N GLY A 254 23.16 -21.45 -14.24
CA GLY A 254 23.57 -22.81 -13.88
C GLY A 254 24.94 -22.86 -13.20
N LYS A 255 25.31 -24.03 -12.67
CA LYS A 255 26.60 -24.27 -11.98
C LYS A 255 27.82 -23.73 -12.75
N LYS A 256 27.90 -24.02 -14.05
CA LYS A 256 29.01 -23.54 -14.89
C LYS A 256 29.06 -22.02 -14.95
N THR A 257 27.92 -21.38 -15.20
CA THR A 257 27.81 -19.92 -15.27
C THR A 257 28.15 -19.27 -13.93
N SER A 258 27.71 -19.83 -12.79
CA SER A 258 28.04 -19.26 -11.49
C SER A 258 29.52 -19.37 -11.15
N GLU A 259 30.17 -20.47 -11.53
CA GLU A 259 31.63 -20.62 -11.40
C GLU A 259 32.39 -19.62 -12.28
N GLU A 260 31.94 -19.41 -13.53
CA GLU A 260 32.50 -18.40 -14.44
C GLU A 260 32.34 -16.98 -13.90
N LEU A 261 31.14 -16.61 -13.43
CA LEU A 261 30.87 -15.29 -12.85
C LEU A 261 31.74 -15.02 -11.61
N TRP A 262 31.87 -16.02 -10.72
CA TRP A 262 32.73 -15.89 -9.55
C TRP A 262 34.19 -15.72 -9.94
N SER A 263 34.67 -16.48 -10.93
CA SER A 263 36.04 -16.37 -11.46
C SER A 263 36.30 -14.98 -12.05
N GLU A 264 35.42 -14.48 -12.91
CA GLU A 264 35.53 -13.14 -13.52
C GLU A 264 35.53 -12.02 -12.47
N LEU A 265 34.82 -12.19 -11.35
CA LEU A 265 34.73 -11.19 -10.29
C LEU A 265 35.87 -11.26 -9.27
N PHE A 266 36.30 -12.45 -8.84
CA PHE A 266 37.11 -12.63 -7.63
C PHE A 266 38.43 -13.38 -7.84
N GLU A 267 38.63 -14.04 -8.99
CA GLU A 267 39.89 -14.73 -9.27
C GLU A 267 40.95 -13.76 -9.81
N GLY A 268 42.22 -13.99 -9.48
CA GLY A 268 43.35 -13.15 -9.87
C GLY A 268 43.92 -12.30 -8.74
N ASP A 269 44.87 -11.42 -9.08
CA ASP A 269 45.62 -10.63 -8.13
C ASP A 269 44.80 -9.45 -7.58
N LYS A 270 44.87 -9.24 -6.26
CA LYS A 270 44.18 -8.13 -5.59
C LYS A 270 44.59 -6.78 -6.19
N GLY A 271 43.61 -5.96 -6.54
CA GLY A 271 43.76 -4.70 -7.27
C GLY A 271 43.54 -4.81 -8.79
N GLN A 272 43.45 -6.03 -9.31
CA GLN A 272 43.21 -6.35 -10.72
C GLN A 272 42.00 -7.26 -10.95
N ARG A 273 41.37 -7.79 -9.89
CA ARG A 273 40.17 -8.65 -10.00
C ARG A 273 38.98 -7.84 -10.55
N GLY A 274 37.97 -8.53 -11.08
CA GLY A 274 36.75 -7.89 -11.56
C GLY A 274 36.07 -6.99 -10.52
N THR A 275 36.00 -7.44 -9.26
CA THR A 275 35.48 -6.64 -8.12
C THR A 275 36.26 -5.33 -7.93
N ASP A 276 37.59 -5.38 -8.05
CA ASP A 276 38.44 -4.20 -7.88
C ASP A 276 38.27 -3.22 -9.06
N ILE A 277 38.10 -3.75 -10.28
CA ILE A 277 37.83 -2.95 -11.50
C ILE A 277 36.48 -2.26 -11.42
N ILE A 278 35.42 -2.99 -11.06
CA ILE A 278 34.05 -2.46 -10.92
C ILE A 278 34.06 -1.31 -9.92
N ARG A 279 34.66 -1.50 -8.74
CA ARG A 279 34.71 -0.46 -7.70
C ARG A 279 35.50 0.78 -8.10
N ARG A 280 36.64 0.59 -8.78
CA ARG A 280 37.52 1.70 -9.17
C ARG A 280 36.99 2.50 -10.35
N THR A 281 36.36 1.83 -11.31
CA THR A 281 36.02 2.45 -12.62
C THR A 281 34.53 2.57 -12.87
N ASN A 282 33.69 2.03 -11.97
CA ASN A 282 32.24 1.91 -12.13
C ASN A 282 31.83 1.09 -13.37
N SER A 283 32.77 0.34 -13.95
CA SER A 283 32.62 -0.35 -15.22
C SER A 283 32.34 -1.85 -15.04
N LEU A 284 31.44 -2.38 -15.85
CA LEU A 284 31.09 -3.80 -15.93
C LEU A 284 31.90 -4.54 -17.01
N GLU A 285 33.02 -3.98 -17.46
CA GLU A 285 33.92 -4.64 -18.44
C GLU A 285 34.77 -5.76 -17.80
N ALA A 286 34.57 -6.06 -16.51
CA ALA A 286 35.14 -7.24 -15.86
C ALA A 286 34.57 -8.55 -16.43
N PHE A 287 33.36 -8.51 -17.00
CA PHE A 287 32.71 -9.69 -17.55
C PHE A 287 33.19 -9.99 -18.97
N SER A 288 33.51 -11.25 -19.26
CA SER A 288 34.05 -11.66 -20.56
C SER A 288 33.00 -11.65 -21.69
N SER A 289 31.72 -11.59 -21.35
CA SER A 289 30.61 -11.61 -22.31
C SER A 289 29.38 -10.83 -21.84
N ASP A 290 28.60 -10.35 -22.80
CA ASP A 290 27.29 -9.72 -22.56
C ASP A 290 26.34 -10.64 -21.79
N ARG A 291 26.44 -11.96 -22.02
CA ARG A 291 25.64 -12.97 -21.32
C ARG A 291 25.96 -12.97 -19.83
N ASN A 292 27.23 -13.00 -19.45
CA ASN A 292 27.66 -13.03 -18.06
C ASN A 292 27.30 -11.73 -17.34
N ARG A 293 27.54 -10.57 -17.97
CA ARG A 293 27.12 -9.29 -17.44
C ARG A 293 25.60 -9.23 -17.20
N ASN A 294 24.79 -9.68 -18.17
CA ASN A 294 23.34 -9.67 -18.02
C ASN A 294 22.84 -10.67 -16.96
N HIS A 295 23.50 -11.81 -16.83
CA HIS A 295 23.20 -12.77 -15.76
C HIS A 295 23.51 -12.22 -14.38
N PHE A 296 24.70 -11.63 -14.20
CA PHE A 296 25.06 -10.95 -12.97
C PHE A 296 24.08 -9.82 -12.63
N ALA A 297 23.74 -8.99 -13.62
CA ALA A 297 22.77 -7.91 -13.44
C ALA A 297 21.38 -8.45 -13.05
N ARG A 298 20.90 -9.55 -13.65
CA ARG A 298 19.62 -10.16 -13.26
C ARG A 298 19.66 -10.71 -11.85
N PHE A 299 20.75 -11.39 -11.49
CA PHE A 299 20.96 -11.87 -10.13
C PHE A 299 20.89 -10.72 -9.11
N VAL A 300 21.53 -9.58 -9.39
CA VAL A 300 21.45 -8.41 -8.49
C VAL A 300 20.04 -7.82 -8.48
N LEU A 301 19.40 -7.70 -9.65
CA LEU A 301 18.04 -7.20 -9.74
C LEU A 301 17.08 -8.06 -8.90
N ASP A 302 17.15 -9.38 -9.01
CA ASP A 302 16.35 -10.34 -8.23
C ASP A 302 16.55 -10.18 -6.73
N ARG A 303 17.78 -9.92 -6.29
CA ARG A 303 18.08 -9.69 -4.86
C ARG A 303 17.44 -8.44 -4.32
N ILE A 304 17.49 -7.34 -5.08
CA ILE A 304 16.95 -6.05 -4.63
C ILE A 304 15.43 -5.98 -4.76
N ARG A 305 14.76 -7.00 -5.34
CA ARG A 305 13.28 -7.05 -5.42
C ARG A 305 12.60 -7.02 -4.06
N VAL A 306 13.29 -7.43 -2.99
CA VAL A 306 12.77 -7.29 -1.61
C VAL A 306 12.54 -5.83 -1.20
N LEU A 307 13.17 -4.88 -1.90
CA LEU A 307 12.97 -3.44 -1.70
C LEU A 307 11.73 -2.92 -2.43
N ALA A 308 11.12 -3.69 -3.34
CA ALA A 308 9.92 -3.30 -4.06
C ALA A 308 8.77 -3.06 -3.08
N GLY A 309 8.05 -1.95 -3.25
CA GLY A 309 6.87 -1.67 -2.45
C GLY A 309 5.65 -2.44 -2.94
N GLU A 310 4.62 -2.50 -2.11
CA GLU A 310 3.31 -3.05 -2.47
C GLU A 310 2.30 -1.93 -2.67
N THR A 311 1.33 -2.11 -3.56
CA THR A 311 0.15 -1.24 -3.70
C THR A 311 -0.95 -1.90 -4.54
N ASP A 312 -2.21 -1.57 -4.28
CA ASP A 312 -3.34 -1.97 -5.12
C ASP A 312 -3.33 -1.18 -6.45
N GLU A 313 -3.00 -1.87 -7.56
CA GLU A 313 -2.96 -1.27 -8.91
C GLU A 313 -4.33 -0.70 -9.33
N PRO A 314 -5.44 -1.46 -9.28
CA PRO A 314 -6.77 -0.92 -9.54
C PRO A 314 -7.15 0.31 -8.71
N VAL A 315 -6.64 0.46 -7.49
CA VAL A 315 -6.89 1.67 -6.69
C VAL A 315 -6.14 2.85 -7.28
N THR A 316 -4.85 2.65 -7.56
CA THR A 316 -3.93 3.71 -7.92
C THR A 316 -4.19 4.23 -9.33
N SER A 317 -4.54 3.35 -10.27
CA SER A 317 -4.78 3.71 -11.67
C SER A 317 -6.17 4.30 -11.94
N ASP A 318 -7.15 4.11 -11.05
CA ASP A 318 -8.51 4.62 -11.24
C ASP A 318 -8.64 6.10 -10.85
N ILE A 319 -8.73 6.96 -11.87
CA ILE A 319 -8.88 8.41 -11.76
C ILE A 319 -10.28 8.87 -11.29
N LYS A 320 -11.20 7.96 -10.99
CA LYS A 320 -12.61 8.23 -10.61
C LYS A 320 -13.05 7.45 -9.36
N ARG A 321 -12.12 6.83 -8.64
CA ARG A 321 -12.41 5.93 -7.54
C ARG A 321 -13.08 6.62 -6.36
N LEU A 322 -13.96 5.92 -5.66
CA LEU A 322 -14.45 6.32 -4.34
C LEU A 322 -13.53 5.74 -3.26
N ILE A 323 -13.06 6.62 -2.38
CA ILE A 323 -12.16 6.31 -1.26
C ILE A 323 -12.86 6.64 0.06
N ARG A 324 -12.45 5.97 1.14
CA ARG A 324 -13.04 6.15 2.48
C ARG A 324 -12.99 7.61 2.89
N LEU A 325 -14.12 8.16 3.30
CA LEU A 325 -14.19 9.52 3.85
C LEU A 325 -13.53 9.52 5.24
N PRO A 326 -12.43 10.25 5.46
CA PRO A 326 -11.78 10.25 6.77
C PRO A 326 -12.69 10.82 7.86
N GLU A 327 -12.47 10.39 9.09
CA GLU A 327 -13.25 10.67 10.30
C GLU A 327 -14.71 10.17 10.23
N THR A 328 -14.98 9.17 9.38
CA THR A 328 -16.25 8.42 9.39
C THR A 328 -16.06 7.05 10.01
N LEU A 329 -17.15 6.33 10.29
CA LEU A 329 -17.08 4.96 10.82
C LEU A 329 -17.01 3.93 9.70
N HIS A 330 -16.24 2.87 9.94
CA HIS A 330 -16.18 1.71 9.06
C HIS A 330 -17.19 0.64 9.48
N GLY A 331 -18.28 0.46 8.73
CA GLY A 331 -19.41 -0.41 9.07
C GLY A 331 -19.12 -1.90 9.34
N LYS A 332 -17.93 -2.42 8.99
CA LYS A 332 -17.54 -3.81 9.34
C LYS A 332 -16.77 -3.91 10.66
N SER A 333 -16.31 -2.81 11.23
CA SER A 333 -15.46 -2.82 12.44
C SER A 333 -15.94 -1.81 13.48
N GLY A 334 -16.74 -0.82 13.09
CA GLY A 334 -17.08 0.33 13.90
C GLY A 334 -15.88 1.18 14.30
N LEU A 335 -14.71 0.95 13.73
CA LEU A 335 -13.54 1.80 13.92
C LEU A 335 -13.68 3.08 13.10
N VAL A 336 -13.11 4.15 13.61
CA VAL A 336 -13.02 5.42 12.91
C VAL A 336 -11.94 5.34 11.84
N VAL A 337 -12.24 5.84 10.66
CA VAL A 337 -11.27 6.07 9.59
C VAL A 337 -10.40 7.26 10.01
N ARG A 338 -9.16 7.04 10.46
CA ARG A 338 -8.34 8.11 11.07
C ARG A 338 -7.40 8.74 10.07
N ARG A 339 -7.35 10.07 10.02
CA ARG A 339 -6.21 10.79 9.45
C ARG A 339 -5.02 10.67 10.39
N LEU A 340 -3.82 10.50 9.84
CA LEU A 340 -2.58 10.40 10.60
C LEU A 340 -1.54 11.33 9.97
N SER A 341 -0.68 11.91 10.79
CA SER A 341 0.64 12.40 10.38
C SER A 341 1.64 11.24 10.29
N LEU A 342 2.82 11.50 9.71
CA LEU A 342 3.92 10.53 9.68
C LEU A 342 4.33 10.11 11.11
N ASP A 343 4.46 11.08 12.02
CA ASP A 343 4.81 10.82 13.42
C ASP A 343 3.73 9.99 14.14
N GLU A 344 2.45 10.28 13.91
CA GLU A 344 1.36 9.52 14.51
C GLU A 344 1.28 8.08 13.99
N LEU A 345 1.64 7.84 12.73
CA LEU A 345 1.60 6.50 12.12
C LEU A 345 2.43 5.49 12.91
N ASP A 346 3.59 5.90 13.45
CA ASP A 346 4.50 5.02 14.19
C ASP A 346 3.86 4.49 15.48
N GLY A 347 3.25 5.39 16.26
CA GLY A 347 2.62 5.06 17.54
C GLY A 347 1.18 4.55 17.43
N PHE A 348 0.57 4.64 16.25
CA PHE A 348 -0.86 4.34 16.07
C PHE A 348 -1.20 2.87 16.29
N GLU A 349 -2.08 2.58 17.24
CA GLU A 349 -2.63 1.24 17.47
C GLU A 349 -4.11 1.20 17.03
N PRO A 350 -4.45 0.57 15.88
CA PRO A 350 -5.79 0.62 15.32
C PRO A 350 -6.91 0.20 16.28
N PHE A 351 -6.68 -0.84 17.09
CA PHE A 351 -7.67 -1.39 18.04
C PHE A 351 -7.78 -0.62 19.35
N ARG A 352 -7.00 0.44 19.51
CA ARG A 352 -7.06 1.37 20.64
C ARG A 352 -7.48 2.76 20.15
N ASP A 353 -6.72 3.31 19.19
CA ASP A 353 -6.79 4.71 18.78
C ASP A 353 -7.88 4.98 17.73
N ALA A 354 -8.31 3.95 17.00
CA ALA A 354 -9.43 4.05 16.07
C ALA A 354 -10.78 3.71 16.72
N VAL A 355 -10.81 3.29 17.99
CA VAL A 355 -12.07 3.07 18.72
C VAL A 355 -12.58 4.43 19.18
N TRP A 356 -13.83 4.78 18.82
CA TRP A 356 -14.40 6.05 19.26
C TRP A 356 -14.66 6.06 20.77
N GLU A 357 -14.15 7.07 21.46
CA GLU A 357 -14.26 7.20 22.92
C GLU A 357 -15.72 7.30 23.43
N GLY A 358 -16.65 7.71 22.57
CA GLY A 358 -18.07 7.79 22.91
C GLY A 358 -18.78 6.43 22.97
N PHE A 359 -18.15 5.33 22.57
CA PHE A 359 -18.66 3.99 22.86
C PHE A 359 -18.33 3.62 24.30
N SER A 360 -19.37 3.37 25.10
CA SER A 360 -19.21 3.13 26.53
C SER A 360 -18.61 1.75 26.84
N ASP A 361 -18.30 1.54 28.12
CA ASP A 361 -17.91 0.24 28.65
C ASP A 361 -19.13 -0.54 29.21
N ASP A 362 -20.36 -0.03 29.01
CA ASP A 362 -21.58 -0.67 29.51
C ASP A 362 -21.73 -2.09 28.94
N PRO A 363 -22.14 -3.07 29.77
CA PRO A 363 -22.24 -4.45 29.33
C PRO A 363 -23.36 -4.63 28.28
N VAL A 364 -23.02 -5.34 27.21
CA VAL A 364 -23.93 -5.75 26.14
C VAL A 364 -23.89 -7.27 26.05
N LYS A 365 -25.07 -7.88 26.17
CA LYS A 365 -25.26 -9.33 26.02
C LYS A 365 -25.19 -9.71 24.54
N VAL A 366 -24.29 -10.64 24.23
CA VAL A 366 -24.11 -11.17 22.88
C VAL A 366 -23.91 -12.67 22.93
N THR A 367 -24.21 -13.33 21.82
CA THR A 367 -23.83 -14.72 21.57
C THR A 367 -22.99 -14.78 20.30
N GLY A 368 -21.85 -15.45 20.33
CA GLY A 368 -20.96 -15.61 19.19
C GLY A 368 -21.61 -16.41 18.06
N THR A 369 -21.32 -16.06 16.80
CA THR A 369 -21.62 -16.93 15.65
C THR A 369 -20.56 -18.02 15.49
N GLU A 370 -19.38 -17.76 16.06
CA GLU A 370 -18.19 -18.59 16.19
C GLU A 370 -17.46 -18.21 17.50
N ASP A 371 -16.55 -19.08 17.95
CA ASP A 371 -15.66 -18.74 19.07
C ASP A 371 -14.58 -17.80 18.56
N SER A 372 -14.40 -16.68 19.26
CA SER A 372 -13.64 -15.57 18.74
C SER A 372 -13.08 -14.71 19.86
N SER A 373 -11.82 -14.34 19.78
CA SER A 373 -11.19 -13.37 20.67
C SER A 373 -10.58 -12.19 19.91
N MET A 374 -10.49 -11.04 20.58
CA MET A 374 -9.82 -9.84 20.09
C MET A 374 -9.38 -8.99 21.28
N ARG A 375 -8.19 -8.38 21.16
CA ARG A 375 -7.75 -7.36 22.11
C ARG A 375 -8.17 -5.97 21.62
N LEU A 376 -9.05 -5.29 22.36
CA LEU A 376 -9.60 -3.97 22.03
C LEU A 376 -9.41 -3.04 23.24
N LYS A 377 -8.96 -1.79 23.03
CA LYS A 377 -8.63 -0.84 24.12
C LYS A 377 -7.79 -1.46 25.26
N GLY A 378 -6.86 -2.35 24.90
CA GLY A 378 -5.99 -3.06 25.86
C GLY A 378 -6.63 -4.23 26.61
N GLN A 379 -7.93 -4.49 26.43
CA GLN A 379 -8.68 -5.58 27.08
C GLN A 379 -8.84 -6.78 26.14
N ASP A 380 -8.63 -7.99 26.65
CA ASP A 380 -8.89 -9.23 25.91
C ASP A 380 -10.39 -9.58 26.01
N ILE A 381 -11.08 -9.52 24.87
CA ILE A 381 -12.51 -9.80 24.78
C ILE A 381 -12.72 -11.10 24.03
N THR A 382 -13.51 -12.00 24.60
CA THR A 382 -13.88 -13.28 24.00
C THR A 382 -15.39 -13.36 23.87
N VAL A 383 -15.86 -13.83 22.71
CA VAL A 383 -17.26 -14.22 22.47
C VAL A 383 -17.28 -15.70 22.10
N THR A 384 -18.24 -16.44 22.62
CA THR A 384 -18.38 -17.88 22.37
C THR A 384 -19.72 -18.19 21.73
N LYS A 385 -19.78 -19.29 20.99
CA LYS A 385 -21.00 -19.72 20.30
C LYS A 385 -22.01 -20.40 21.24
N THR A 386 -21.53 -20.92 22.36
CA THR A 386 -22.29 -21.83 23.23
C THR A 386 -23.04 -21.13 24.35
N GLU A 387 -22.57 -19.96 24.78
CA GLU A 387 -23.12 -19.24 25.92
C GLU A 387 -23.27 -17.75 25.63
N GLU A 388 -24.24 -17.12 26.28
CA GLU A 388 -24.37 -15.68 26.30
C GLU A 388 -23.19 -15.08 27.08
N THR A 389 -22.53 -14.10 26.49
CA THR A 389 -21.42 -13.37 27.12
C THR A 389 -21.79 -11.88 27.23
N GLU A 390 -21.40 -11.24 28.33
CA GLU A 390 -21.46 -9.78 28.47
C GLU A 390 -20.12 -9.17 28.10
N ILE A 391 -20.13 -8.27 27.10
CA ILE A 391 -18.93 -7.55 26.65
C ILE A 391 -19.21 -6.03 26.63
N PRO A 392 -18.17 -5.18 26.76
CA PRO A 392 -18.35 -3.73 26.67
C PRO A 392 -18.99 -3.27 25.34
N GLU A 393 -19.77 -2.18 25.36
CA GLU A 393 -20.44 -1.63 24.16
C GLU A 393 -19.46 -1.40 23.00
N PHE A 394 -18.26 -0.85 23.25
CA PHE A 394 -17.26 -0.65 22.19
C PHE A 394 -16.84 -1.96 21.51
N ALA A 395 -16.74 -3.05 22.27
CA ALA A 395 -16.39 -4.37 21.75
C ALA A 395 -17.57 -4.98 20.99
N ALA A 396 -18.79 -4.83 21.52
CA ALA A 396 -20.01 -5.27 20.84
C ALA A 396 -20.14 -4.62 19.45
N VAL A 397 -19.90 -3.31 19.32
CA VAL A 397 -19.87 -2.61 18.03
C VAL A 397 -18.90 -3.28 17.04
N PHE A 398 -17.69 -3.63 17.50
CA PHE A 398 -16.68 -4.27 16.66
C PHE A 398 -17.11 -5.68 16.21
N PHE A 399 -17.48 -6.57 17.14
CA PHE A 399 -17.84 -7.96 16.82
C PHE A 399 -19.12 -8.05 15.98
N LEU A 400 -20.12 -7.19 16.25
CA LEU A 400 -21.34 -7.10 15.44
C LEU A 400 -21.05 -6.57 14.04
N GLY A 401 -20.12 -5.62 13.89
CA GLY A 401 -19.65 -5.15 12.59
C GLY A 401 -19.06 -6.29 11.75
N GLN A 402 -18.24 -7.12 12.38
CA GLN A 402 -17.58 -8.28 11.76
C GLN A 402 -18.51 -9.49 11.57
N LYS A 403 -19.76 -9.42 12.06
CA LYS A 403 -20.73 -10.52 12.08
C LYS A 403 -20.26 -11.75 12.85
N ARG A 404 -19.43 -11.55 13.87
CA ARG A 404 -18.87 -12.61 14.74
C ARG A 404 -19.71 -12.87 15.99
N CYS A 405 -20.71 -12.03 16.24
CA CYS A 405 -21.72 -12.24 17.28
C CYS A 405 -23.08 -11.68 16.85
N GLU A 406 -24.11 -12.00 17.63
CA GLU A 406 -25.47 -11.51 17.53
C GLU A 406 -25.88 -10.91 18.88
N VAL A 407 -26.73 -9.88 18.88
CA VAL A 407 -27.26 -9.29 20.13
C VAL A 407 -28.36 -10.19 20.67
N THR A 408 -28.28 -10.58 21.93
CA THR A 408 -29.38 -11.33 22.55
C THR A 408 -30.51 -10.38 22.93
N ILE A 409 -31.73 -10.65 22.47
CA ILE A 409 -32.91 -9.93 22.96
C ILE A 409 -33.24 -10.50 24.35
N SER A 410 -33.24 -9.63 25.36
CA SER A 410 -33.84 -9.91 26.67
C SER A 410 -35.36 -9.88 26.60
#